data_AF-A0A2I0QI51-F1
#
_entry.id   AF-A0A2I0QI51-F1
#
_cell.length_a   1.000
_cell.length_b   1.000
_cell.length_c   1.000
_cell.angle_alpha   90.00
_cell.angle_beta   90.00
_cell.angle_gamma   90.00
#
_symmetry.space_group_name_H-M   'P 1'
#
loop_
_entity.id
_entity.type
_entity.pdbx_description
1 polymer ?
#
loop_
_entity_poly.entity_id
_entity_poly.type
_entity_poly.pdbx_seq_one_letter_code
_entity_poly.pdbx_strand_id
1 'polypeptide(L)' 'SHQIYHIAKEGKINVIFAGHYATETVGVKAMAEFIGKKFGIETKFIDVPTGL' A
#
# COMPACT_ATOMS: atom_id res chain seq x y z
N SER A 1 9.29 0.14 -14.21
CA SER A 1 7.93 0.04 -14.77
C SER A 1 7.90 -0.44 -16.23
N HIS A 2 8.76 0.02 -17.14
CA HIS A 2 8.72 -0.46 -18.54
C HIS A 2 9.14 -1.93 -18.74
N GLN A 3 10.11 -2.43 -17.96
CA GLN A 3 10.65 -3.80 -18.13
C GLN A 3 9.64 -4.92 -17.88
N ILE A 4 8.58 -4.67 -17.10
CA ILE A 4 7.60 -5.69 -16.71
C ILE A 4 6.51 -5.85 -17.79
N TYR A 5 6.35 -4.84 -18.67
CA TYR A 5 5.28 -4.81 -19.66
C TYR A 5 5.30 -6.01 -20.61
N HIS A 6 6.43 -6.28 -21.24
CA HIS A 6 6.56 -7.38 -22.21
C HIS A 6 6.35 -8.74 -21.54
N ILE A 7 6.94 -8.95 -20.35
CA ILE A 7 6.78 -10.17 -19.56
C ILE A 7 5.29 -10.41 -19.25
N ALA A 8 4.58 -9.39 -18.77
CA ALA A 8 3.16 -9.51 -18.46
C ALA A 8 2.31 -9.78 -19.72
N LYS A 9 2.58 -9.07 -20.81
CA LYS A 9 1.84 -9.19 -22.08
C LYS A 9 2.04 -10.55 -22.74
N GLU A 10 3.29 -11.00 -22.86
CA GLU A 10 3.64 -12.28 -23.49
C GLU A 10 3.19 -13.46 -22.62
N GLY A 11 3.29 -13.32 -21.30
CA GLY A 11 2.80 -14.30 -20.33
C GLY A 11 1.28 -14.34 -20.18
N LYS A 12 0.53 -13.43 -20.82
CA LYS A 12 -0.93 -13.27 -20.66
C LYS A 12 -1.35 -13.06 -19.18
N ILE A 13 -0.54 -12.33 -18.43
CA ILE A 13 -0.77 -12.02 -17.02
C ILE A 13 -1.39 -10.63 -16.90
N ASN A 14 -2.52 -10.54 -16.20
CA ASN A 14 -3.11 -9.25 -15.85
C ASN A 14 -2.34 -8.62 -14.69
N VAL A 15 -1.89 -7.39 -14.85
CA VAL A 15 -1.11 -6.65 -13.84
C VAL A 15 -1.80 -5.31 -13.56
N ILE A 16 -1.95 -4.98 -12.27
CA ILE A 16 -2.49 -3.70 -11.80
C ILE A 16 -1.41 -3.02 -10.97
N PHE A 17 -0.96 -1.84 -11.42
CA PHE A 17 -0.08 -0.97 -10.65
C PHE A 17 -0.93 0.00 -9.83
N ALA A 18 -1.29 -0.40 -8.61
CA ALA A 18 -2.19 0.38 -7.75
C ALA A 18 -1.49 1.49 -6.94
N GLY A 19 -0.24 1.82 -7.27
CA GLY A 19 0.57 2.83 -6.57
C GLY A 19 1.21 2.28 -5.28
N HIS A 20 2.54 2.41 -5.16
CA HIS A 20 3.31 1.83 -4.04
C HIS A 20 2.83 2.38 -2.69
N TYR A 21 2.72 3.71 -2.58
CA TYR A 21 2.20 4.37 -1.38
C TYR A 21 0.81 3.85 -1.02
N ALA A 22 -0.11 3.90 -1.98
CA ALA A 22 -1.50 3.52 -1.77
C ALA A 22 -1.63 2.08 -1.26
N THR A 23 -0.87 1.13 -1.84
CA THR A 23 -0.92 -0.28 -1.45
C THR A 23 -0.25 -0.59 -0.11
N GLU A 24 0.66 0.27 0.37
CA GLU A 24 1.41 0.01 1.61
C GLU A 24 0.83 0.75 2.84
N THR A 25 -0.06 1.73 2.65
CA THR A 25 -0.69 2.43 3.80
C THR A 25 -1.65 1.56 4.61
N VAL A 26 -2.21 0.49 4.03
CA VAL A 26 -3.25 -0.33 4.68
C VAL A 26 -2.74 -1.04 5.93
N GLY A 27 -1.50 -1.54 5.91
CA GLY A 27 -0.93 -2.28 7.03
C GLY A 27 -0.64 -1.39 8.24
N VAL A 28 -0.05 -0.22 8.01
CA VAL A 28 0.28 0.73 9.08
C VAL A 28 -0.98 1.34 9.72
N LYS A 29 -2.05 1.55 8.95
CA LYS A 29 -3.36 1.98 9.48
C LYS A 29 -3.98 0.91 10.38
N ALA A 30 -3.99 -0.34 9.95
CA ALA A 30 -4.49 -1.45 10.76
C ALA A 30 -3.67 -1.66 12.05
N MET A 31 -2.34 -1.50 11.95
CA MET A 31 -1.45 -1.57 13.10
C MET A 31 -1.74 -0.46 14.12
N ALA A 32 -1.96 0.77 13.67
CA ALA A 32 -2.33 1.89 14.54
C ALA A 32 -3.61 1.59 15.33
N GLU A 33 -4.67 1.12 14.65
CA GLU A 33 -5.92 0.73 15.30
C GLU A 33 -5.72 -0.39 16.33
N PHE A 34 -4.96 -1.44 15.97
CA PHE A 34 -4.67 -2.56 16.86
C PHE A 34 -3.94 -2.14 18.13
N ILE A 35 -2.88 -1.35 17.99
CA ILE A 35 -2.07 -0.87 19.12
C ILE A 35 -2.90 0.09 19.98
N GLY A 36 -3.65 1.01 19.38
CA GLY A 36 -4.51 1.94 20.10
C GLY A 36 -5.52 1.22 20.98
N LYS A 37 -6.20 0.19 20.45
CA LYS A 37 -7.12 -0.66 21.21
C LYS A 37 -6.41 -1.46 22.30
N LYS A 38 -5.26 -2.08 21.99
CA LYS A 38 -4.55 -2.97 22.90
C LYS A 38 -3.98 -2.25 24.12
N PHE A 39 -3.50 -1.03 23.94
CA PHE A 39 -2.81 -0.28 24.99
C PHE A 39 -3.63 0.92 25.53
N GLY A 40 -4.81 1.18 24.97
CA GLY A 40 -5.66 2.30 25.37
C GLY A 40 -5.06 3.66 25.05
N ILE A 41 -4.25 3.76 23.99
CA ILE A 41 -3.57 4.99 23.57
C ILE A 41 -4.19 5.55 22.29
N GLU A 42 -4.12 6.87 22.13
CA GLU A 42 -4.48 7.52 20.88
C GLU A 42 -3.40 7.27 19.82
N THR A 43 -3.83 6.95 18.60
CA THR A 43 -2.94 6.78 17.45
C THR A 43 -3.45 7.59 16.27
N LYS A 44 -2.54 8.21 15.52
CA LYS A 44 -2.87 8.99 14.33
C LYS A 44 -2.00 8.55 13.14
N PHE A 45 -2.65 8.23 12.03
CA PHE A 45 -1.96 8.06 10.76
C PHE A 45 -1.77 9.42 10.08
N ILE A 46 -0.54 9.74 9.67
CA ILE A 46 -0.24 10.97 8.94
C ILE A 46 -0.14 10.63 7.45
N ASP A 47 -1.13 11.06 6.69
CA ASP A 47 -1.22 10.83 5.25
C ASP A 47 -0.38 11.87 4.51
N VAL A 48 0.65 11.41 3.78
CA VAL A 48 1.59 12.23 3.02
C VAL A 48 1.81 11.53 1.67
N PRO A 49 0.87 11.65 0.73
CA PRO A 49 0.92 10.95 -0.54
C PRO A 49 2.07 11.48 -1.41
N THR A 50 2.73 10.58 -2.15
CA THR A 50 3.85 10.92 -3.03
C THR A 50 3.41 11.32 -4.45
N GLY A 51 2.16 11.02 -4.83
CA GLY A 51 1.65 11.27 -6.18
C GLY A 51 2.22 10.33 -7.25
N LEU A 52 2.87 9.24 -6.84
CA LEU A 52 3.48 8.21 -7.69
C LEU A 52 2.69 6.91 -7.67
#